data_AF-A0A831K337-F1
#
_entry.id   AF-A0A831K337-F1
#
_cell.length_a   1.000
_cell.length_b   1.000
_cell.length_c   1.000
_cell.angle_alpha   90.00
_cell.angle_beta   90.00
_cell.angle_gamma   90.00
#
_symmetry.space_group_name_H-M   'P 1'
#
loop_
_entity.id
_entity.type
_entity.pdbx_description
1 polymer ?
#
loop_
_entity_poly.entity_id
_entity_poly.type
_entity_poly.pdbx_seq_one_letter_code
_entity_poly.pdbx_strand_id
1 'polypeptide(L)'
;MTAKLKTMAKEDWAAKLILSSIPLRQLGVDRMPVGFASGCLIDYNDKRLILTVSHATGNQGNWAIEVRAKNGIGTQTYQIGAMMFLETGNINTGDIKDVDFSYATVPDDIAPYYHELNPQGQNYFHTKRDSNIRL
;
A
#
# COMPACT_ATOMS: atom_id res chain seq x y z
N MET A 1 17.91 24.38 12.44
CA MET A 1 16.85 23.98 13.39
C MET A 1 16.70 22.48 13.32
N THR A 2 17.24 21.74 14.28
CA THR A 2 17.10 20.29 14.34
C THR A 2 15.72 19.98 14.93
N ALA A 3 14.79 19.50 14.12
CA ALA A 3 13.52 19.02 14.64
C ALA A 3 13.83 17.84 15.57
N LYS A 4 13.64 18.03 16.88
CA LYS A 4 13.60 16.89 17.82
C LYS A 4 12.39 16.07 17.42
N LEU A 5 12.61 14.88 16.86
CA LEU A 5 11.58 13.88 16.68
C LEU A 5 10.91 13.66 18.03
N LYS A 6 9.64 14.09 18.16
CA LYS A 6 8.82 13.74 19.33
C LYS A 6 8.74 12.21 19.34
N THR A 7 9.28 11.58 20.38
CA THR A 7 9.14 10.15 20.57
C THR A 7 7.66 9.83 20.69
N MET A 8 7.14 9.07 19.73
CA MET A 8 5.75 8.63 19.70
C MET A 8 5.56 7.45 20.66
N ALA A 9 4.41 7.34 21.31
CA ALA A 9 4.08 6.16 22.10
C ALA A 9 4.07 4.92 21.18
N LYS A 10 4.43 3.76 21.74
CA LYS A 10 4.58 2.52 20.97
C LYS A 10 3.26 2.10 20.31
N GLU A 11 2.16 2.30 21.03
CA GLU A 11 0.80 1.97 20.62
C GLU A 11 0.35 2.84 19.45
N ASP A 12 0.64 4.14 19.50
CA ASP A 12 0.37 5.08 18.41
C ASP A 12 1.19 4.75 17.16
N TRP A 13 2.47 4.39 17.36
CA TRP A 13 3.35 3.98 16.26
C TRP A 13 2.88 2.69 15.59
N ALA A 14 2.49 1.68 16.39
CA ALA A 14 1.95 0.42 15.89
C ALA A 14 0.64 0.63 15.13
N ALA A 15 -0.26 1.49 15.64
CA ALA A 15 -1.49 1.84 14.94
C ALA A 15 -1.21 2.51 13.59
N LYS A 16 -0.24 3.43 13.51
CA LYS A 16 0.16 4.05 12.24
C LYS A 16 0.68 3.05 11.22
N LEU A 17 1.51 2.08 11.65
CA LEU A 17 2.03 1.03 10.76
C LEU A 17 0.92 0.14 10.19
N ILE A 18 -0.03 -0.28 11.03
CA ILE A 18 -1.16 -1.10 10.59
C ILE A 18 -2.02 -0.31 9.61
N LEU A 19 -2.27 0.97 9.91
CA LEU A 19 -3.13 1.85 9.12
C LEU A 19 -2.46 2.42 7.87
N SER A 20 -1.16 2.23 7.69
CA SER A 20 -0.46 2.55 6.45
C SER A 20 -0.21 1.34 5.57
N SER A 21 -0.19 0.14 6.14
CA SER A 21 0.00 -1.10 5.40
C SER A 21 -1.27 -1.50 4.65
N ILE A 22 -1.14 -1.92 3.39
CA ILE A 22 -2.28 -2.35 2.58
C ILE A 22 -1.93 -3.56 1.70
N PRO A 23 -2.81 -4.58 1.63
CA PRO A 23 -2.56 -5.74 0.79
C PRO A 23 -2.72 -5.39 -0.70
N LEU A 24 -1.87 -6.00 -1.53
CA LEU A 24 -1.95 -5.92 -2.97
C LEU A 24 -2.27 -7.30 -3.57
N ARG A 25 -3.06 -7.29 -4.64
CA ARG A 25 -3.41 -8.48 -5.42
C ARG A 25 -3.13 -8.24 -6.88
N GLN A 26 -2.44 -9.17 -7.54
CA GLN A 26 -2.42 -9.23 -8.99
C GLN A 26 -3.66 -9.98 -9.44
N LEU A 27 -4.45 -9.38 -10.31
CA LEU A 27 -5.70 -9.96 -10.80
C LEU A 27 -5.49 -10.60 -12.17
N GLY A 28 -5.98 -11.84 -12.32
CA GLY A 28 -6.05 -12.54 -13.60
C GLY A 28 -7.14 -11.97 -14.52
N VAL A 29 -7.28 -12.56 -15.70
CA VAL A 29 -8.29 -12.17 -16.70
C VAL A 29 -9.72 -12.36 -16.18
N ASP A 30 -9.92 -13.38 -15.35
CA ASP A 30 -11.16 -13.69 -14.63
C ASP A 30 -11.38 -12.83 -13.36
N ARG A 31 -10.47 -11.88 -13.10
CA ARG A 31 -10.40 -11.06 -11.88
C ARG A 31 -10.15 -11.85 -10.59
N MET A 32 -9.73 -13.10 -10.70
CA MET A 32 -9.28 -13.87 -9.54
C MET A 32 -7.84 -13.49 -9.18
N PRO A 33 -7.45 -13.52 -7.88
CA PRO A 33 -6.08 -13.26 -7.48
C PRO A 33 -5.13 -14.34 -8.02
N VAL A 34 -4.08 -13.92 -8.73
CA VAL A 34 -3.01 -14.78 -9.26
C VAL A 34 -1.64 -14.46 -8.65
N GLY A 35 -1.55 -13.37 -7.90
CA GLY A 35 -0.35 -12.93 -7.19
C GLY A 35 -0.71 -12.03 -6.01
N PHE A 36 0.23 -11.89 -5.08
CA PHE A 36 0.05 -11.10 -3.88
C PHE A 36 1.32 -10.34 -3.51
N ALA A 37 1.13 -9.16 -2.91
CA ALA A 37 2.19 -8.36 -2.35
C ALA A 37 1.62 -7.48 -1.21
N SER A 38 2.46 -6.63 -0.65
CA SER A 38 2.07 -5.61 0.32
C SER A 38 2.56 -4.26 -0.14
N GLY A 39 1.84 -3.21 0.24
CA GLY A 39 2.26 -1.84 0.02
C GLY A 39 2.03 -0.97 1.24
N CYS A 40 2.51 0.26 1.15
CA CYS A 40 2.35 1.28 2.17
C CYS A 40 1.74 2.55 1.54
N LEU A 41 0.66 3.05 2.13
CA LEU A 41 0.08 4.33 1.75
C LEU A 41 0.74 5.46 2.54
N ILE A 42 1.27 6.44 1.81
CA ILE A 42 1.82 7.68 2.38
C ILE A 42 1.14 8.89 1.76
N ASP A 43 1.13 10.00 2.49
CA ASP A 43 0.66 11.28 1.97
C ASP A 43 1.84 12.24 1.85
N TYR A 44 2.19 12.60 0.61
CA TYR A 44 3.32 13.47 0.33
C TYR A 44 2.93 14.54 -0.68
N ASN A 45 3.17 15.81 -0.33
CA ASN A 45 2.91 16.96 -1.20
C ASN A 45 1.50 16.96 -1.83
N ASP A 46 0.48 16.85 -0.98
CA ASP A 46 -0.95 16.79 -1.34
C ASP A 46 -1.33 15.65 -2.31
N LYS A 47 -0.51 14.60 -2.36
CA LYS A 47 -0.78 13.36 -3.10
C LYS A 47 -0.75 12.17 -2.16
N ARG A 48 -1.66 11.23 -2.36
CA ARG A 48 -1.55 9.90 -1.77
C ARG A 48 -0.78 8.98 -2.72
N LEU A 49 0.24 8.34 -2.18
CA LEU A 49 1.08 7.40 -2.91
C LEU A 49 0.94 6.01 -2.31
N ILE A 50 0.85 5.00 -3.17
CA ILE A 50 1.13 3.62 -2.80
C ILE A 50 2.60 3.35 -3.08
N LEU A 51 3.32 2.87 -2.07
CA LEU A 51 4.71 2.43 -2.17
C LEU A 51 4.77 0.92 -2.05
N THR A 52 5.62 0.26 -2.83
CA THR A 52 5.91 -1.17 -2.71
C THR A 52 7.28 -1.48 -3.33
N VAL A 53 7.67 -2.75 -3.32
CA VAL A 53 8.94 -3.24 -3.90
C VAL A 53 8.75 -3.52 -5.39
N SER A 54 9.76 -3.18 -6.21
CA SER A 54 9.63 -3.31 -7.67
C SER A 54 9.67 -4.75 -8.12
N HIS A 55 10.34 -5.67 -7.42
CA HIS A 55 10.32 -7.08 -7.79
C HIS A 55 8.92 -7.70 -7.69
N ALA A 56 8.05 -7.18 -6.81
CA ALA A 56 6.68 -7.66 -6.70
C ALA A 56 5.82 -7.20 -7.88
N THR A 57 5.94 -5.93 -8.28
CA THR A 57 5.07 -5.29 -9.28
C THR A 57 5.73 -5.09 -10.64
N GLY A 58 6.99 -5.53 -10.80
CA GLY A 58 7.85 -5.34 -11.97
C GLY A 58 7.32 -6.01 -13.23
N ASN A 59 6.45 -7.02 -13.07
CA ASN A 59 5.74 -7.63 -14.19
C ASN A 59 4.67 -6.72 -14.81
N GLN A 60 4.40 -5.55 -14.22
CA GLN A 60 3.38 -4.59 -14.66
C GLN A 60 2.00 -5.25 -14.89
N GLY A 61 1.72 -6.30 -14.10
CA GLY A 61 0.44 -6.98 -14.12
C GLY A 61 -0.71 -6.08 -13.66
N ASN A 62 -1.94 -6.59 -13.76
CA ASN A 62 -3.12 -5.90 -13.27
C ASN A 62 -3.17 -5.90 -11.72
N TRP A 63 -2.34 -5.05 -11.11
CA TRP A 63 -2.23 -4.91 -9.66
C TRP A 63 -3.34 -4.03 -9.09
N ALA A 64 -3.92 -4.49 -7.99
CA ALA A 64 -4.98 -3.83 -7.29
C ALA A 64 -4.72 -3.80 -5.78
N ILE A 65 -5.14 -2.71 -5.15
CA ILE A 65 -5.23 -2.56 -3.71
C ILE A 65 -6.44 -3.33 -3.21
N GLU A 66 -6.25 -4.16 -2.19
CA GLU A 66 -7.35 -4.78 -1.45
C GLU A 66 -7.87 -3.79 -0.41
N VAL A 67 -9.10 -3.30 -0.59
CA VAL A 67 -9.67 -2.25 0.27
C VAL A 67 -10.37 -2.84 1.48
N ARG A 68 -11.33 -3.75 1.26
CA ARG A 68 -12.10 -4.42 2.32
C ARG A 68 -12.78 -5.68 1.82
N ALA A 69 -13.00 -6.64 2.71
CA ALA A 69 -13.89 -7.76 2.48
C ALA A 69 -15.35 -7.36 2.78
N LYS A 70 -16.28 -7.76 1.92
CA LYS A 70 -17.73 -7.61 2.12
C LYS A 70 -18.37 -8.98 2.19
N ASN A 71 -19.01 -9.27 3.32
CA ASN A 71 -19.63 -10.57 3.56
C ASN A 71 -20.68 -10.89 2.46
N GLY A 72 -20.62 -12.09 1.91
CA GLY A 72 -21.49 -12.56 0.82
C GLY A 72 -21.27 -11.93 -0.56
N ILE A 73 -20.37 -10.95 -0.70
CA ILE A 73 -20.11 -10.22 -1.95
C ILE A 73 -18.68 -10.47 -2.44
N GLY A 74 -17.74 -10.69 -1.53
CA GLY A 74 -16.32 -10.86 -1.83
C GLY A 74 -15.51 -9.60 -1.49
N THR A 75 -14.37 -9.44 -2.13
CA THR A 75 -13.38 -8.42 -1.78
C THR A 75 -13.49 -7.20 -2.70
N GLN A 76 -13.61 -6.02 -2.10
CA GLN A 76 -13.53 -4.76 -2.83
C GLN A 76 -12.07 -4.42 -3.11
N THR A 77 -11.75 -4.18 -4.38
CA THR A 77 -10.41 -3.79 -4.83
C THR A 77 -10.41 -2.45 -5.55
N TYR A 78 -9.25 -1.80 -5.60
CA TYR A 78 -8.98 -0.61 -6.41
C TYR A 78 -7.81 -0.90 -7.36
N GLN A 79 -8.02 -0.81 -8.67
CA GLN A 79 -6.95 -1.05 -9.65
C GLN A 79 -5.99 0.13 -9.69
N ILE A 80 -4.70 -0.14 -9.49
CA ILE A 80 -3.67 0.91 -9.36
C ILE A 80 -3.36 1.54 -10.73
N GLY A 81 -3.46 0.76 -11.80
CA GLY A 81 -3.01 1.15 -13.13
C GLY A 81 -1.51 0.93 -13.29
N ALA A 82 -0.83 1.87 -13.97
CA ALA A 82 0.59 1.78 -14.22
C ALA A 82 1.42 2.10 -12.97
N MET A 83 2.41 1.25 -12.69
CA MET A 83 3.39 1.49 -11.63
C MET A 83 4.58 2.28 -12.19
N MET A 84 5.16 3.14 -11.36
CA MET A 84 6.43 3.82 -11.61
C MET A 84 7.56 3.08 -10.88
N PHE A 85 8.75 3.06 -11.47
CA PHE A 85 9.96 2.43 -10.91
C PHE A 85 11.08 3.45 -10.74
N LEU A 86 11.99 3.17 -9.80
CA LEU A 86 13.15 4.02 -9.54
C LEU A 86 14.42 3.32 -10.02
N GLU A 87 15.30 4.12 -10.60
CA GLU A 87 16.66 3.75 -10.96
C GLU A 87 17.62 4.77 -10.35
N THR A 88 18.82 4.32 -10.02
CA THR A 88 19.95 5.19 -9.66
C THR A 88 20.97 5.19 -10.78
N GLY A 89 21.54 6.36 -11.05
CA GLY A 89 22.57 6.53 -12.06
C GLY A 89 23.84 7.17 -11.50
N ASN A 90 25.01 6.77 -12.00
CA ASN A 90 26.27 7.47 -11.78
C ASN A 90 26.74 8.09 -13.10
N ILE A 91 26.74 9.43 -13.15
CA ILE A 91 27.09 10.19 -14.37
C ILE A 91 28.55 9.99 -14.78
N ASN A 92 29.45 9.74 -13.81
CA ASN A 92 30.88 9.60 -14.10
C ASN A 92 31.24 8.21 -14.65
N THR A 93 30.52 7.17 -14.23
CA THR A 93 30.77 5.79 -14.71
C THR A 93 29.80 5.36 -15.81
N GLY A 94 28.66 6.05 -15.95
CA GLY A 94 27.57 5.66 -16.84
C GLY A 94 26.72 4.51 -16.28
N ASP A 95 26.96 4.07 -15.05
CA ASP A 95 26.21 2.96 -14.45
C ASP A 95 24.77 3.37 -14.13
N ILE A 96 23.81 2.52 -14.49
CA ILE A 96 22.41 2.61 -14.08
C ILE A 96 22.05 1.33 -13.33
N LYS A 97 21.36 1.46 -12.19
CA LYS A 97 20.94 0.34 -11.33
C LYS A 97 19.51 0.51 -10.89
N ASP A 98 18.73 -0.54 -11.04
CA ASP A 98 17.38 -0.61 -10.52
C ASP A 98 17.38 -0.47 -8.99
N VAL A 99 16.44 0.31 -8.50
CA VAL A 99 16.07 0.32 -7.08
C VAL A 99 14.90 -0.63 -6.92
N ASP A 100 14.95 -1.49 -5.90
CA ASP A 100 13.84 -2.37 -5.55
C ASP A 100 12.67 -1.60 -4.90
N PHE A 101 12.09 -0.69 -5.68
CA PHE A 101 11.09 0.26 -5.24
C PHE A 101 10.19 0.66 -6.40
N SER A 102 8.90 0.62 -6.15
CA SER A 102 7.87 1.07 -7.09
C SER A 102 6.80 1.86 -6.38
N TYR A 103 6.14 2.74 -7.12
CA TYR A 103 5.10 3.59 -6.57
C TYR A 103 4.04 3.97 -7.61
N ALA A 104 2.90 4.41 -7.13
CA ALA A 104 1.88 5.06 -7.96
C ALA A 104 1.09 6.07 -7.13
N THR A 105 0.47 7.05 -7.78
CA THR A 105 -0.51 7.93 -7.15
C THR A 105 -1.86 7.24 -7.07
N VAL A 106 -2.53 7.36 -5.94
CA VAL A 106 -3.91 6.87 -5.75
C VAL A 106 -4.81 7.99 -5.22
N PRO A 107 -6.14 7.87 -5.34
CA PRO A 107 -7.07 8.84 -4.76
C PRO A 107 -6.86 9.00 -3.25
N ASP A 108 -7.14 10.21 -2.75
CA ASP A 108 -6.97 10.60 -1.35
C ASP A 108 -8.00 9.97 -0.40
N ASP A 109 -9.06 9.38 -0.94
CA ASP A 109 -10.09 8.65 -0.20
C ASP A 109 -9.77 7.14 -0.03
N ILE A 110 -8.72 6.63 -0.70
CA ILE A 110 -8.24 5.26 -0.54
C ILE A 110 -7.60 5.10 0.84
N ALA A 111 -8.18 4.23 1.65
CA ALA A 111 -7.70 3.89 2.98
C ALA A 111 -7.73 2.37 3.19
N PRO A 112 -6.76 1.79 3.92
CA PRO A 112 -6.84 0.41 4.32
C PRO A 112 -7.95 0.25 5.36
N TYR A 113 -8.66 -0.87 5.25
CA TYR A 113 -9.53 -1.33 6.30
C TYR A 113 -8.89 -2.54 6.95
N TYR A 114 -8.58 -2.40 8.24
CA TYR A 114 -8.13 -3.53 9.03
C TYR A 114 -9.36 -4.27 9.55
N HIS A 115 -9.43 -5.55 9.23
CA HIS A 115 -10.52 -6.45 9.60
C HIS A 115 -9.93 -7.68 10.28
N GLU A 116 -10.39 -8.00 11.47
CA GLU A 116 -10.16 -9.32 12.06
C GLU A 116 -11.41 -10.18 11.87
N LEU A 117 -11.21 -11.35 11.27
CA LEU A 117 -12.26 -12.33 11.01
C LEU A 117 -12.17 -13.44 12.06
N ASN A 118 -13.31 -13.81 12.64
CA ASN A 118 -13.40 -15.01 13.46
C ASN A 118 -13.34 -16.27 12.55
N PRO A 119 -13.21 -17.49 13.12
CA PRO A 119 -13.20 -18.73 12.34
C PRO A 119 -14.45 -18.95 11.47
N GLN A 120 -15.54 -18.23 11.74
CA GLN A 120 -16.79 -18.25 10.98
C GLN A 120 -16.83 -17.19 9.86
N GLY A 121 -15.73 -16.46 9.63
CA GLY A 121 -15.62 -15.43 8.60
C GLY A 121 -16.36 -14.13 8.95
N GLN A 122 -16.76 -13.94 10.20
CA GLN A 122 -17.44 -12.74 10.66
C GLN A 122 -16.42 -11.73 11.19
N ASN A 123 -16.58 -10.46 10.80
CA ASN A 123 -15.78 -9.36 11.33
C ASN A 123 -16.07 -9.15 12.82
N TYR A 124 -15.03 -9.10 13.65
CA TYR A 124 -15.17 -8.77 15.07
C TYR A 124 -14.36 -7.53 15.50
N PHE A 125 -13.45 -7.04 14.65
CA PHE A 125 -12.75 -5.76 14.84
C PHE A 125 -12.62 -5.01 13.51
N HIS A 126 -12.85 -3.69 13.53
CA HIS A 126 -12.63 -2.85 12.37
C HIS A 126 -11.95 -1.53 12.74
N THR A 127 -10.91 -1.17 12.00
CA THR A 127 -10.37 0.20 12.03
C THR A 127 -10.05 0.68 10.62
N LYS A 128 -10.30 1.97 10.36
CA LYS A 128 -9.99 2.64 9.10
C LYS A 128 -8.95 3.71 9.40
N ARG A 129 -8.02 3.92 8.49
CA ARG A 129 -7.09 5.06 8.58
C ARG A 129 -7.89 6.35 8.70
N ASP A 130 -7.71 7.07 9.81
CA ASP A 130 -8.25 8.42 9.97
C ASP A 130 -7.49 9.37 9.03
N SER A 131 -8.22 10.27 8.38
CA SER A 131 -7.72 11.41 7.61
C SER A 131 -6.63 12.24 8.33
N ASN A 132 -6.58 12.19 9.66
CA ASN A 132 -5.57 12.89 10.47
C ASN A 132 -4.22 12.16 10.57
N ILE A 133 -4.14 10.90 10.14
CA ILE A 133 -2.90 10.12 10.15
C ILE A 133 -2.16 10.36 8.83
N ARG A 134 -1.37 11.44 8.80
CA ARG A 134 -0.35 11.66 7.77
C ARG A 134 0.95 10.97 8.20
N LEU A 135 1.50 10.13 7.32
CA LEU A 135 2.88 9.65 7.41
C LEU A 135 3.75 10.55 6.56
#